data_AF-A0A345WQJ0-F1
#
_entry.id   AF-A0A345WQJ0-F1
#
_cell.length_a   1.000
_cell.length_b   1.000
_cell.length_c   1.000
_cell.angle_alpha   90.00
_cell.angle_beta   90.00
_cell.angle_gamma   90.00
#
_symmetry.space_group_name_H-M   'P 1'
#
loop_
_entity.id
_entity.type
_entity.pdbx_description
1 polymer ?
#
loop_
_entity_poly.entity_id
_entity_poly.type
_entity_poly.pdbx_seq_one_letter_code
_entity_poly.pdbx_strand_id
1 'polypeptide(L)'
;MILLALAIQAVTPAPAPESDIVVIGRKLDAWRSKLTSEKGRVTCVTKVSTGDAEIDAIGCTVMTECFPKSRSAFEATTAKGLSRGERKRLMTVAEQAMLACVMPRRDELVGDLVARRRAVEGRGA
;
A
#
# COMPACT_ATOMS: atom_id res chain seq x y z
N MET A 1 -59.55 -27.29 5.13
CA MET A 1 -58.42 -26.51 5.68
C MET A 1 -57.14 -27.24 5.35
N ILE A 2 -56.21 -26.59 4.65
CA ILE A 2 -54.74 -26.63 4.83
C ILE A 2 -54.22 -25.56 3.85
N LEU A 3 -53.79 -24.42 4.39
CA LEU A 3 -52.99 -23.44 3.66
C LEU A 3 -51.54 -23.90 3.74
N LEU A 4 -50.97 -24.27 2.59
CA LEU A 4 -49.54 -24.56 2.47
C LEU A 4 -48.79 -23.22 2.34
N ALA A 5 -48.22 -22.75 3.44
CA ALA A 5 -47.34 -21.58 3.42
C ALA A 5 -45.96 -22.00 2.87
N LEU A 6 -45.65 -21.63 1.63
CA LEU A 6 -44.29 -21.73 1.10
C LEU A 6 -43.42 -20.68 1.79
N ALA A 7 -42.53 -21.13 2.67
CA ALA A 7 -41.43 -20.33 3.19
C ALA A 7 -40.38 -20.14 2.07
N ILE A 8 -40.53 -19.06 1.32
CA ILE A 8 -39.47 -18.43 0.52
C ILE A 8 -38.31 -18.06 1.45
N GLN A 9 -37.28 -18.92 1.49
CA GLN A 9 -36.00 -18.55 2.07
C GLN A 9 -35.37 -17.50 1.15
N ALA A 10 -35.36 -16.24 1.60
CA ALA A 10 -34.63 -15.19 0.93
C ALA A 10 -33.14 -15.53 1.03
N VAL A 11 -32.58 -16.10 -0.04
CA VAL A 11 -31.15 -16.27 -0.19
C VAL A 11 -30.57 -14.88 -0.37
N THR A 12 -30.04 -14.30 0.70
CA THR A 12 -29.27 -13.06 0.61
C THR A 12 -28.08 -13.32 -0.31
N PRO A 13 -27.91 -12.55 -1.40
CA PRO A 13 -26.75 -12.73 -2.26
C PRO A 13 -25.49 -12.47 -1.44
N ALA A 14 -24.58 -13.45 -1.44
CA ALA A 14 -23.26 -13.28 -0.85
C ALA A 14 -22.58 -12.07 -1.50
N PRO A 15 -21.86 -11.24 -0.72
CA PRO A 15 -21.12 -10.12 -1.31
C PRO A 15 -20.18 -10.65 -2.39
N ALA A 16 -20.14 -9.95 -3.53
CA ALA A 16 -19.25 -10.29 -4.61
C ALA A 16 -17.80 -10.38 -4.10
N PRO A 17 -16.99 -11.32 -4.61
CA PRO A 17 -15.61 -11.45 -4.18
C PRO A 17 -14.87 -10.13 -4.46
N GLU A 18 -14.20 -9.64 -3.44
CA GLU A 18 -13.45 -8.41 -3.54
C GLU A 18 -12.23 -8.58 -4.44
N SER A 19 -11.95 -7.59 -5.28
CA SER A 19 -10.80 -7.68 -6.18
C SER A 19 -9.48 -7.77 -5.40
N ASP A 20 -8.55 -8.60 -5.90
CA ASP A 20 -7.22 -8.76 -5.31
C ASP A 20 -6.49 -7.42 -5.14
N ILE A 21 -6.70 -6.47 -6.06
CA ILE A 21 -6.13 -5.12 -6.00
C ILE A 21 -6.53 -4.42 -4.71
N VAL A 22 -7.82 -4.46 -4.34
CA VAL A 22 -8.32 -3.79 -3.13
C VAL A 22 -7.83 -4.52 -1.87
N VAL A 23 -7.77 -5.86 -1.89
CA VAL A 23 -7.23 -6.65 -0.78
C VAL A 23 -5.75 -6.32 -0.55
N ILE A 24 -4.93 -6.32 -1.60
CA ILE A 24 -3.51 -5.96 -1.55
C ILE A 24 -3.35 -4.50 -1.11
N GLY A 25 -4.21 -3.61 -1.61
CA GLY A 25 -4.31 -2.22 -1.17
C GLY A 25 -4.43 -2.12 0.34
N ARG A 26 -5.49 -2.68 0.93
CA ARG A 26 -5.71 -2.59 2.38
C ARG A 26 -4.58 -3.24 3.20
N LYS A 27 -3.97 -4.32 2.70
CA LYS A 27 -2.80 -4.93 3.33
C LYS A 27 -1.62 -3.94 3.40
N LEU A 28 -1.31 -3.27 2.29
CA LEU A 28 -0.26 -2.25 2.25
C LEU A 28 -0.57 -1.02 3.12
N ASP A 29 -1.84 -0.71 3.37
CA ASP A 29 -2.21 0.39 4.29
C ASP A 29 -1.94 0.05 5.76
N ALA A 30 -1.94 -1.24 6.12
CA ALA A 30 -1.55 -1.73 7.45
C ALA A 30 -0.04 -1.99 7.57
N TRP A 31 0.65 -2.17 6.45
CA TRP A 31 2.09 -2.43 6.38
C TRP A 31 2.91 -1.25 6.92
N ARG A 32 4.02 -1.55 7.60
CA ARG A 32 4.94 -0.54 8.13
C ARG A 32 6.37 -0.93 7.84
N SER A 33 7.20 0.05 7.50
CA SER A 33 8.65 -0.13 7.33
C SER A 33 9.46 0.91 8.07
N LYS A 34 10.72 0.57 8.32
CA LYS A 34 11.78 1.53 8.61
C LYS A 34 12.66 1.67 7.38
N LEU A 35 12.88 2.91 6.94
CA LEU A 35 13.91 3.23 5.96
C LEU A 35 15.18 3.67 6.68
N THR A 36 16.31 3.15 6.21
CA THR A 36 17.64 3.57 6.64
C THR A 36 18.44 4.01 5.42
N SER A 37 19.17 5.11 5.52
CA SER A 37 19.98 5.64 4.43
C SER A 37 21.43 5.72 4.88
N GLU A 38 22.29 4.89 4.28
CA GLU A 38 23.73 4.87 4.55
C GLU A 38 24.50 5.01 3.25
N LYS A 39 25.46 5.95 3.20
CA LYS A 39 26.33 6.21 2.02
C LYS A 39 25.55 6.36 0.71
N GLY A 40 24.37 6.97 0.75
CA GLY A 40 23.52 7.19 -0.42
C GLY A 40 22.66 6.00 -0.85
N ARG A 41 22.77 4.85 -0.16
CA ARG A 41 21.91 3.68 -0.38
C ARG A 41 20.77 3.68 0.64
N VAL A 42 19.54 3.56 0.13
CA VAL A 42 18.35 3.38 0.97
C VAL A 42 18.09 1.89 1.14
N THR A 43 17.96 1.45 2.39
CA THR A 43 17.55 0.11 2.76
C THR A 43 16.19 0.16 3.43
N CYS A 44 15.34 -0.82 3.11
CA CYS A 44 14.02 -0.99 3.72
C CYS A 44 14.03 -2.18 4.65
N VAL A 45 13.45 -2.00 5.84
CA VAL A 45 13.22 -3.06 6.82
C VAL A 45 11.74 -3.07 7.17
N THR A 46 11.03 -4.13 6.80
CA THR A 46 9.64 -4.35 7.23
C THR A 46 9.55 -4.42 8.75
N LYS A 47 8.61 -3.67 9.33
CA LYS A 47 8.31 -3.62 10.77
C LYS A 47 6.98 -4.27 11.10
N VAL A 48 5.98 -4.08 10.24
CA VAL A 48 4.70 -4.77 10.29
C VAL A 48 4.48 -5.37 8.91
N SER A 49 4.47 -6.69 8.85
CA SER A 49 4.26 -7.46 7.61
C SER A 49 2.77 -7.52 7.27
N THR A 50 2.49 -7.65 5.97
CA THR A 50 1.16 -7.96 5.44
C THR A 50 0.78 -9.45 5.55
N GLY A 51 1.73 -10.29 5.97
CA GLY A 51 1.62 -11.75 5.92
C GLY A 51 1.85 -12.34 4.52
N ASP A 52 2.20 -11.51 3.54
CA ASP A 52 2.49 -11.91 2.16
C ASP A 52 3.82 -11.28 1.73
N ALA A 53 4.84 -12.12 1.51
CA ALA A 53 6.19 -11.66 1.23
C ALA A 53 6.30 -10.88 -0.08
N GLU A 54 5.46 -11.16 -1.08
CA GLU A 54 5.47 -10.43 -2.34
C GLU A 54 4.87 -9.02 -2.16
N ILE A 55 3.82 -8.91 -1.34
CA ILE A 55 3.23 -7.61 -1.01
C ILE A 55 4.20 -6.79 -0.15
N ASP A 56 4.88 -7.40 0.82
CA ASP A 56 5.91 -6.74 1.61
C ASP A 56 7.07 -6.23 0.73
N ALA A 57 7.47 -7.02 -0.28
CA ALA A 57 8.48 -6.63 -1.24
C ALA A 57 8.03 -5.42 -2.08
N ILE A 58 6.76 -5.35 -2.51
CA ILE A 58 6.21 -4.17 -3.18
C ILE A 58 6.35 -2.94 -2.29
N GLY A 59 5.91 -3.03 -1.02
CA GLY A 59 6.03 -1.94 -0.06
C GLY A 59 7.47 -1.44 0.07
N CYS A 60 8.42 -2.36 0.24
CA CYS A 60 9.83 -1.99 0.33
C CYS A 60 10.38 -1.38 -0.97
N THR A 61 10.11 -1.98 -2.13
CA THR A 61 10.56 -1.48 -3.44
C THR A 61 10.10 -0.05 -3.65
N VAL A 62 8.79 0.21 -3.50
CA VAL A 62 8.21 1.55 -3.66
C VAL A 62 8.90 2.56 -2.75
N MET A 63 9.08 2.22 -1.48
CA MET A 63 9.71 3.12 -0.51
C MET A 63 11.20 3.37 -0.81
N THR A 64 11.95 2.36 -1.25
CA THR A 64 13.36 2.53 -1.64
C THR A 64 13.54 3.33 -2.94
N GLU A 65 12.61 3.24 -3.88
CA GLU A 65 12.65 4.00 -5.14
C GLU A 65 12.19 5.46 -4.96
N CYS A 66 11.17 5.68 -4.12
CA CYS A 66 10.55 7.00 -3.98
C CYS A 66 11.19 7.88 -2.91
N PHE A 67 11.67 7.32 -1.80
CA PHE A 67 12.28 8.13 -0.73
C PHE A 67 13.47 8.99 -1.20
N PRO A 68 14.42 8.49 -2.04
CA PRO A 68 15.50 9.32 -2.56
C PRO A 68 15.02 10.59 -3.28
N LYS A 69 13.89 10.50 -4.01
CA LYS A 69 13.33 11.60 -4.80
C LYS A 69 12.71 12.69 -3.92
N SER A 70 12.18 12.34 -2.75
CA SER A 70 11.58 13.27 -1.78
C SER A 70 12.53 13.65 -0.63
N ARG A 71 13.76 13.13 -0.62
CA ARG A 71 14.69 13.24 0.51
C ARG A 71 14.97 14.69 0.92
N SER A 72 15.21 15.56 -0.04
CA SER A 72 15.50 16.99 0.23
C SER A 72 14.33 17.70 0.93
N ALA A 73 13.09 17.35 0.60
CA ALA A 73 11.91 17.89 1.27
C ALA A 73 11.84 17.46 2.74
N PHE A 74 12.16 16.20 3.05
CA PHE A 74 12.25 15.72 4.44
C PHE A 74 13.42 16.36 5.20
N GLU A 75 14.58 16.54 4.57
CA GLU A 75 15.72 17.23 5.19
C GLU A 75 15.37 18.68 5.55
N ALA A 76 14.62 19.38 4.71
CA ALA A 76 14.15 20.74 5.01
C ALA A 76 13.30 20.81 6.30
N THR A 77 12.54 19.76 6.64
CA THR A 77 11.76 19.71 7.89
C THR A 77 12.64 19.68 9.14
N THR A 78 13.93 19.36 9.00
CA THR A 78 14.88 19.23 10.12
C THR A 78 15.66 20.51 10.40
N ALA A 79 15.50 21.54 9.58
CA ALA A 79 16.23 22.79 9.71
C ALA A 79 16.08 23.41 11.12
N LYS A 80 17.17 24.03 11.59
CA LYS A 80 17.20 24.77 12.85
C LYS A 80 16.37 26.04 12.73
N GLY A 81 15.78 26.49 13.84
CA GLY A 81 15.02 27.75 13.89
C GLY A 81 13.58 27.66 13.38
N LEU A 82 13.15 26.53 12.81
CA LEU A 82 11.76 26.34 12.40
C LEU A 82 10.82 26.34 13.61
N SER A 83 9.78 27.17 13.56
CA SER A 83 8.64 27.05 14.45
C SER A 83 7.91 25.71 14.22
N ARG A 84 7.09 25.31 15.19
CA ARG A 84 6.24 24.12 15.06
C ARG A 84 5.30 24.21 13.84
N GLY A 85 4.78 25.41 13.56
CA GLY A 85 3.88 25.64 12.43
C GLY A 85 4.57 25.48 11.08
N GLU A 86 5.76 26.04 10.93
CA GLU A 86 6.56 25.91 9.70
C GLU A 86 7.00 24.46 9.48
N ARG A 87 7.47 23.78 10.53
CA ARG A 87 7.85 22.38 10.45
C ARG A 87 6.69 21.49 10.00
N LYS A 88 5.48 21.73 10.53
CA LYS A 88 4.28 20.99 10.13
C LYS A 88 3.96 21.23 8.65
N ARG A 89 4.04 22.48 8.17
CA ARG A 89 3.81 22.82 6.75
C ARG A 89 4.82 22.12 5.84
N LEU A 90 6.11 22.18 6.18
CA LEU A 90 7.16 21.51 5.41
C LEU A 90 6.98 19.98 5.41
N MET A 91 6.56 19.40 6.53
CA MET A 91 6.26 17.96 6.60
C MET A 91 5.13 17.59 5.64
N THR A 92 4.04 18.34 5.61
CA THR A 92 2.95 18.10 4.65
C THR A 92 3.42 18.20 3.20
N VAL A 93 4.29 19.16 2.88
CA VAL A 93 4.90 19.26 1.53
C VAL A 93 5.78 18.05 1.22
N ALA A 94 6.59 17.59 2.17
CA ALA A 94 7.43 16.40 2.00
C ALA A 94 6.60 15.11 1.81
N GLU A 95 5.53 14.95 2.59
CA GLU A 95 4.57 13.85 2.46
C GLU A 95 3.90 13.86 1.08
N GLN A 96 3.42 15.01 0.61
CA GLN A 96 2.82 15.15 -0.71
C GLN A 96 3.80 14.82 -1.83
N ALA A 97 5.04 15.30 -1.74
CA ALA A 97 6.09 14.99 -2.71
C ALA A 97 6.41 13.48 -2.75
N MET A 98 6.39 12.83 -1.59
CA MET A 98 6.58 11.38 -1.50
C MET A 98 5.40 10.62 -2.10
N LEU A 99 4.17 10.99 -1.75
CA LEU A 99 2.94 10.36 -2.24
C LEU A 99 2.81 10.45 -3.77
N ALA A 100 3.26 11.55 -4.39
CA ALA A 100 3.27 11.71 -5.84
C ALA A 100 4.09 10.64 -6.57
N CYS A 101 5.10 10.04 -5.92
CA CYS A 101 5.83 8.88 -6.44
C CYS A 101 5.23 7.56 -5.97
N VAL A 102 4.91 7.47 -4.67
CA VAL A 102 4.50 6.21 -4.03
C VAL A 102 3.23 5.65 -4.62
N MET A 103 2.20 6.48 -4.82
CA MET A 103 0.89 6.01 -5.27
C MET A 103 0.93 5.37 -6.67
N PRO A 104 1.39 6.06 -7.74
CA PRO A 104 1.40 5.46 -9.07
C PRO A 104 2.31 4.23 -9.15
N ARG A 105 3.46 4.24 -8.46
CA ARG A 105 4.39 3.12 -8.48
C ARG A 105 3.86 1.90 -7.73
N ARG A 106 3.14 2.12 -6.63
CA ARG A 106 2.43 1.06 -5.90
C ARG A 106 1.35 0.44 -6.78
N ASP A 107 0.53 1.26 -7.44
CA ASP A 107 -0.58 0.78 -8.27
C ASP A 107 -0.07 -0.08 -9.44
N GLU A 108 1.02 0.34 -10.10
CA GLU A 108 1.70 -0.43 -11.15
C GLU A 108 2.14 -1.81 -10.64
N LEU A 109 2.91 -1.86 -9.54
CA LEU A 109 3.46 -3.11 -9.02
C LEU A 109 2.39 -4.05 -8.46
N VAL A 110 1.32 -3.50 -7.89
CA VAL A 110 0.15 -4.30 -7.46
C VAL A 110 -0.57 -4.87 -8.68
N GLY A 111 -0.76 -4.09 -9.74
CA GLY A 111 -1.32 -4.56 -11.00
C GLY A 111 -0.54 -5.73 -11.58
N ASP A 112 0.79 -5.60 -11.63
CA ASP A 112 1.69 -6.66 -12.12
C ASP A 112 1.60 -7.93 -11.28
N LEU A 113 1.55 -7.81 -9.95
CA LEU A 113 1.40 -8.97 -9.06
C LEU A 113 0.08 -9.71 -9.31
N VAL A 114 -1.02 -8.97 -9.43
CA VAL A 114 -2.34 -9.56 -9.69
C VAL A 114 -2.37 -10.27 -11.05
N ALA A 115 -1.84 -9.62 -12.09
CA ALA A 115 -1.75 -10.22 -13.43
C ALA A 115 -0.94 -11.53 -13.41
N ARG A 116 0.20 -11.53 -12.70
CA ARG A 116 1.04 -12.71 -12.52
C ARG A 116 0.34 -13.84 -11.78
N ARG A 117 -0.36 -13.55 -10.68
CA ARG A 117 -1.09 -14.56 -9.88
C ARG A 117 -2.19 -15.22 -10.70
N ARG A 118 -2.99 -14.44 -11.43
CA ARG A 118 -4.04 -14.96 -12.32
C ARG A 118 -3.49 -15.81 -13.46
N ALA A 119 -2.35 -15.44 -14.03
CA ALA A 119 -1.70 -16.24 -15.06
C ALA A 119 -1.19 -17.59 -14.54
N VAL A 120 -0.85 -17.70 -13.25
CA VAL A 120 -0.49 -18.98 -12.62
C VAL A 120 -1.73 -19.82 -12.36
N GLU A 121 -2.79 -19.22 -11.80
CA GLU A 121 -4.05 -19.91 -11.51
C GLU A 121 -4.72 -20.46 -12.76
N GLY A 122 -4.75 -19.68 -13.85
CA GLY A 122 -5.33 -20.11 -15.14
C GLY A 122 -4.52 -21.19 -15.87
N ARG A 123 -3.29 -21.48 -15.47
CA ARG A 123 -2.48 -22.60 -16.01
C ARG A 123 -2.69 -23.92 -15.27
N GLY A 124 -3.38 -23.89 -14.13
CA GLY A 124 -3.74 -25.07 -13.34
C GLY A 124 -5.22 -25.46 -13.43
N ALA A 125 -5.99 -24.77 -14.27
CA ALA A 125 -7.42 -25.00 -14.51
C ALA A 125 -7.65 -25.79 -15.82
#